data_AF-V4LGH1-F1
#
_entry.id   AF-V4LGH1-F1
#
_cell.length_a   1.000
_cell.length_b   1.000
_cell.length_c   1.000
_cell.angle_alpha   90.00
_cell.angle_beta   90.00
_cell.angle_gamma   90.00
#
_symmetry.space_group_name_H-M   'P 1'
#
loop_
_entity.id
_entity.type
_entity.pdbx_description
1 polymer ?
#
loop_
_entity_poly.entity_id
_entity_poly.type
_entity_poly.pdbx_seq_one_letter_code
_entity_poly.pdbx_strand_id
1 'polypeptide(L)'
;MNVDLIAQGIGAFLGVIAGTFISYGLNLMFERRTINQRKENFRFEVAYNLRQVERWIGDVSDLRNAINSEALHTWAVWLDFGKVMRGSGDDMFKSGLIYKYVTHDQIGNLQAFYGDFSEHFEQFVNQRIVQLRQDFVQKEMVELLKYLEDKLKKAR
;
A
#
# COMPACT_ATOMS: atom_id res chain seq x y z
N MET A 1 3.58 41.82 53.29
CA MET A 1 3.48 41.21 51.95
C MET A 1 2.78 39.86 52.15
N ASN A 2 1.53 39.73 51.71
CA ASN A 2 0.66 38.61 52.09
C ASN A 2 1.21 37.27 51.58
N VAL A 3 1.54 36.39 52.52
CA VAL A 3 1.99 35.01 52.27
C VAL A 3 0.99 34.25 51.39
N ASP A 4 -0.30 34.59 51.48
CA ASP A 4 -1.38 34.02 50.66
C ASP A 4 -1.26 34.32 49.17
N LEU A 5 -0.74 35.50 48.77
CA LEU A 5 -0.61 35.86 47.36
C LEU A 5 0.56 35.10 46.69
N ILE A 6 1.63 34.86 47.45
CA ILE A 6 2.79 34.06 47.01
C ILE A 6 2.39 32.58 46.95
N ALA A 7 1.64 32.08 47.93
CA ALA A 7 1.13 30.71 47.95
C ALA A 7 0.13 30.44 46.80
N GLN A 8 -0.79 31.38 46.51
CA GLN A 8 -1.70 31.29 45.37
C GLN A 8 -0.96 31.37 44.02
N GLY A 9 0.05 32.24 43.90
CA GLY A 9 0.89 32.35 42.71
C GLY A 9 1.70 31.08 42.43
N ILE A 10 2.28 30.46 43.48
CA ILE A 10 2.99 29.19 43.39
C ILE A 10 2.04 28.04 43.06
N GLY A 11 0.84 28.01 43.66
CA GLY A 11 -0.18 27.00 43.37
C GLY A 11 -0.67 27.05 41.91
N ALA A 12 -0.92 28.24 41.37
CA ALA A 12 -1.30 28.43 39.97
C ALA A 12 -0.16 28.04 39.01
N PHE A 13 1.09 28.41 39.33
CA PHE A 13 2.26 28.06 38.54
C PHE A 13 2.53 26.54 38.52
N LEU A 14 2.44 25.87 39.67
CA LEU A 14 2.57 24.41 39.76
C LEU A 14 1.42 23.68 39.06
N GLY A 15 0.20 24.23 39.09
CA GLY A 15 -0.95 23.69 38.36
C GLY A 15 -0.77 23.73 36.84
N VAL A 16 -0.23 24.82 36.30
CA VAL A 16 0.07 24.96 34.85
C VAL A 16 1.18 24.00 34.43
N ILE A 17 2.23 23.86 35.25
CA ILE A 17 3.33 22.93 34.98
C ILE A 17 2.84 21.47 35.02
N ALA A 18 2.07 21.10 36.04
CA ALA A 18 1.50 19.76 36.17
C ALA A 18 0.54 19.44 35.01
N GLY A 19 -0.32 20.38 34.61
CA GLY A 19 -1.21 20.22 33.45
C GLY A 19 -0.44 20.06 32.13
N THR A 20 0.68 20.77 31.98
CA THR A 20 1.55 20.68 30.79
C THR A 20 2.28 19.35 30.73
N PHE A 21 2.83 18.86 31.86
CA PHE A 21 3.49 17.56 31.95
C PHE A 21 2.53 16.39 31.71
N ILE A 22 1.31 16.45 32.26
CA ILE A 22 0.28 15.43 32.03
C ILE A 22 -0.16 15.44 30.56
N SER A 23 -0.41 16.62 29.98
CA SER A 23 -0.79 16.73 28.56
C SER A 23 0.32 16.22 27.64
N TYR A 24 1.58 16.54 27.94
CA TYR A 24 2.73 16.04 27.18
C TYR A 24 2.88 14.50 27.29
N GLY A 25 2.72 13.95 28.49
CA GLY A 25 2.78 12.49 28.72
C GLY A 25 1.65 11.73 28.03
N LEU A 26 0.42 12.26 28.06
CA LEU A 26 -0.72 11.72 27.33
C LEU A 26 -0.49 11.79 25.82
N ASN A 27 -0.03 12.94 25.31
CA ASN A 27 0.32 13.09 23.90
C ASN A 27 1.38 12.07 23.47
N LEU A 28 2.46 11.90 24.25
CA LEU A 28 3.48 10.87 23.98
C LEU A 28 2.91 9.45 24.01
N MET A 29 2.01 9.12 24.93
CA MET A 29 1.40 7.80 25.01
C MET A 29 0.46 7.54 23.82
N PHE A 30 -0.38 8.52 23.46
CA PHE A 30 -1.25 8.45 22.29
C PHE A 30 -0.44 8.39 20.99
N GLU A 31 0.64 9.16 20.87
CA GLU A 31 1.57 9.10 19.74
C GLU A 31 2.19 7.71 19.61
N ARG A 32 2.68 7.11 20.71
CA ARG A 32 3.24 5.75 20.68
C ARG A 32 2.21 4.70 20.26
N ARG A 33 0.99 4.77 20.79
CA ARG A 33 -0.10 3.87 20.38
C ARG A 33 -0.45 4.06 18.90
N THR A 34 -0.52 5.30 18.46
CA THR A 34 -0.82 5.66 17.06
C THR A 34 0.28 5.17 16.12
N ILE A 35 1.56 5.31 16.50
CA ILE A 35 2.71 4.80 15.72
C ILE A 35 2.64 3.27 15.61
N ASN A 36 2.37 2.56 16.72
CA ASN A 36 2.24 1.11 16.69
C ASN A 36 1.07 0.66 15.81
N GLN A 37 -0.08 1.34 15.91
CA GLN A 37 -1.23 1.06 15.04
C GLN A 37 -0.89 1.27 13.56
N ARG A 38 -0.22 2.37 13.21
CA ARG A 38 0.21 2.66 11.83
C ARG A 38 1.16 1.59 11.30
N LYS A 39 2.10 1.13 12.13
CA LYS A 39 3.01 0.03 11.78
C LYS A 39 2.27 -1.28 11.51
N GLU A 40 1.30 -1.64 12.36
CA GLU A 40 0.49 -2.85 12.16
C GLU A 40 -0.40 -2.74 10.92
N ASN A 41 -1.01 -1.57 10.68
CA ASN A 41 -1.77 -1.33 9.46
C ASN A 41 -0.89 -1.42 8.20
N PHE A 42 0.33 -0.88 8.24
CA PHE A 42 1.28 -1.00 7.14
C PHE A 42 1.73 -2.44 6.90
N ARG A 43 1.97 -3.21 7.96
CA ARG A 43 2.26 -4.66 7.83
C ARG A 43 1.10 -5.41 7.21
N PHE A 44 -0.12 -5.12 7.64
CA PHE A 44 -1.33 -5.70 7.05
C PHE A 44 -1.46 -5.34 5.58
N GLU A 45 -1.26 -4.08 5.21
CA GLU A 45 -1.28 -3.58 3.83
C GLU A 45 -0.28 -4.35 2.94
N VAL A 46 0.97 -4.46 3.36
CA VAL A 46 1.99 -5.23 2.63
C VAL A 46 1.59 -6.70 2.49
N ALA A 47 1.11 -7.32 3.56
CA ALA A 47 0.67 -8.73 3.54
C ALA A 47 -0.58 -8.96 2.67
N TYR A 48 -1.46 -7.97 2.56
CA TYR A 48 -2.60 -7.99 1.65
C TYR A 48 -2.12 -7.88 0.20
N ASN A 49 -1.25 -6.92 -0.11
CA ASN A 49 -0.72 -6.71 -1.46
C ASN A 49 0.05 -7.94 -1.97
N LEU A 50 0.84 -8.60 -1.10
CA LEU A 50 1.53 -9.84 -1.46
C LEU A 50 0.54 -10.97 -1.83
N ARG A 51 -0.57 -11.09 -1.10
CA ARG A 51 -1.64 -12.05 -1.43
C ARG A 51 -2.31 -11.72 -2.76
N GLN A 52 -2.45 -10.45 -3.11
CA GLN A 52 -2.96 -10.04 -4.42
C GLN A 52 -2.02 -10.44 -5.55
N VAL A 53 -0.70 -10.25 -5.38
CA VAL A 53 0.31 -10.71 -6.35
C VAL A 53 0.22 -12.22 -6.58
N GLU A 54 0.13 -13.02 -5.52
CA GLU A 54 -0.01 -14.48 -5.65
C GLU A 54 -1.32 -14.88 -6.37
N ARG A 55 -2.44 -14.19 -6.09
CA ARG A 55 -3.70 -14.42 -6.82
C ARG A 55 -3.56 -14.06 -8.30
N TRP A 56 -2.98 -12.91 -8.60
CA TRP A 56 -2.76 -12.44 -9.96
C TRP A 56 -1.85 -13.35 -10.78
N ILE A 57 -0.86 -13.98 -10.15
CA ILE A 57 -0.06 -15.04 -10.79
C ILE A 57 -0.96 -16.21 -11.22
N GLY A 58 -1.93 -16.59 -10.39
CA GLY A 58 -2.97 -17.55 -10.74
C GLY A 58 -3.80 -17.09 -11.94
N ASP A 59 -4.36 -15.89 -11.87
CA ASP A 59 -5.22 -15.33 -12.93
C ASP A 59 -4.48 -15.22 -14.29
N VAL A 60 -3.19 -14.85 -14.26
CA VAL A 60 -2.33 -14.79 -15.45
C VAL A 60 -1.97 -16.20 -15.97
N SER A 61 -1.80 -17.17 -15.09
CA SER A 61 -1.62 -18.58 -15.49
C SER A 61 -2.87 -19.14 -16.17
N ASP A 62 -4.07 -18.75 -15.72
CA ASP A 62 -5.32 -19.14 -16.36
C ASP A 62 -5.46 -18.50 -17.75
N LEU A 63 -5.09 -17.23 -17.90
CA LEU A 63 -4.97 -16.57 -19.20
C LEU A 63 -4.02 -17.33 -20.14
N ARG A 64 -2.84 -17.73 -19.65
CA ARG A 64 -1.89 -18.55 -20.43
C ARG A 64 -2.53 -19.84 -20.93
N ASN A 65 -3.24 -20.54 -20.05
CA ASN A 65 -3.93 -21.78 -20.42
C ASN A 65 -4.97 -21.52 -21.51
N ALA A 66 -5.75 -20.44 -21.41
CA ALA A 66 -6.74 -20.05 -22.42
C ALA A 66 -6.11 -19.71 -23.78
N ILE A 67 -4.92 -19.08 -23.79
CA ILE A 67 -4.16 -18.79 -25.01
C ILE A 67 -3.67 -20.09 -25.67
N ASN A 68 -3.17 -21.04 -24.87
CA ASN A 68 -2.61 -22.30 -25.38
C ASN A 68 -3.68 -23.29 -25.83
N SER A 69 -4.88 -23.26 -25.23
CA SER A 69 -5.97 -24.18 -25.54
C SER A 69 -6.95 -23.66 -26.59
N GLU A 70 -6.61 -22.57 -27.30
CA GLU A 70 -7.47 -21.85 -28.26
C GLU A 70 -8.84 -21.40 -27.68
N ALA A 71 -8.98 -21.43 -26.36
CA ALA A 71 -10.20 -21.05 -25.64
C ALA A 71 -10.24 -19.56 -25.28
N LEU A 72 -9.31 -18.76 -25.83
CA LEU A 72 -9.18 -17.33 -25.55
C LEU A 72 -10.49 -16.55 -25.78
N HIS A 73 -11.30 -16.98 -26.75
CA HIS A 73 -12.62 -16.40 -27.01
C HIS A 73 -13.59 -16.52 -25.84
N THR A 74 -13.43 -17.54 -24.98
CA THR A 74 -14.24 -17.74 -23.76
C THR A 74 -13.67 -17.03 -22.53
N TRP A 75 -12.44 -16.53 -22.61
CA TRP A 75 -11.82 -15.84 -21.48
C TRP A 75 -12.40 -14.43 -21.32
N ALA A 76 -13.12 -14.22 -20.22
CA ALA A 76 -13.82 -12.97 -19.91
C ALA A 76 -13.51 -12.44 -18.50
N VAL A 77 -12.47 -12.97 -17.86
CA VAL A 77 -12.06 -12.54 -16.52
C VAL A 77 -11.35 -11.18 -16.61
N TRP A 78 -11.72 -10.30 -15.70
CA TRP A 78 -11.10 -9.00 -15.52
C TRP A 78 -9.94 -9.11 -14.52
N LEU A 79 -8.75 -8.71 -14.95
CA LEU A 79 -7.55 -8.68 -14.11
C LEU A 79 -7.52 -7.38 -13.31
N ASP A 80 -7.88 -7.43 -12.04
CA ASP A 80 -8.02 -6.27 -11.15
C ASP A 80 -6.70 -5.88 -10.46
N PHE A 81 -5.67 -5.60 -11.29
CA PHE A 81 -4.33 -5.22 -10.85
C PHE A 81 -4.28 -3.94 -10.00
N GLY A 82 -5.27 -3.06 -10.12
CA GLY A 82 -5.37 -1.81 -9.36
C GLY A 82 -5.84 -2.01 -7.92
N LYS A 83 -6.26 -3.21 -7.51
CA LYS A 83 -6.70 -3.50 -6.13
C LYS A 83 -5.54 -3.65 -5.15
N VAL A 84 -4.79 -2.57 -5.01
CA VAL A 84 -3.67 -2.43 -4.09
C VAL A 84 -4.05 -1.54 -2.91
N MET A 85 -3.64 -1.92 -1.71
CA MET A 85 -3.73 -1.04 -0.54
C MET A 85 -2.45 -0.19 -0.46
N ARG A 86 -2.61 1.13 -0.32
CA ARG A 86 -1.50 2.09 -0.20
C ARG A 86 -1.66 3.12 0.91
N GLY A 87 -2.80 3.10 1.61
CA GLY A 87 -3.19 4.19 2.50
C GLY A 87 -2.24 4.37 3.69
N SER A 88 -1.88 3.27 4.35
CA SER A 88 -1.00 3.33 5.52
C SER A 88 0.44 3.61 5.11
N GLY A 89 0.89 3.07 3.97
CA GLY A 89 2.20 3.36 3.40
C GLY A 89 2.38 4.84 3.06
N ASP A 90 1.41 5.43 2.37
CA ASP A 90 1.43 6.85 1.99
C ASP A 90 1.41 7.77 3.20
N ASP A 91 0.60 7.47 4.21
CA ASP A 91 0.54 8.25 5.46
C ASP A 91 1.86 8.15 6.25
N MET A 92 2.47 6.97 6.28
CA MET A 92 3.79 6.79 6.90
C MET A 92 4.90 7.49 6.12
N PHE A 93 4.80 7.56 4.79
CA PHE A 93 5.75 8.29 3.94
C PHE A 93 5.65 9.80 4.17
N LYS A 94 4.44 10.37 4.08
CA LYS A 94 4.20 11.82 4.28
C LYS A 94 4.62 12.30 5.67
N SER A 95 4.46 11.45 6.70
CA SER A 95 4.88 11.78 8.07
C SER A 95 6.37 11.52 8.35
N GLY A 96 7.12 10.96 7.40
CA GLY A 96 8.50 10.55 7.58
C GLY A 96 8.70 9.34 8.52
N LEU A 97 7.61 8.75 9.01
CA LEU A 97 7.64 7.60 9.90
C LEU A 97 8.19 6.34 9.21
N ILE A 98 7.95 6.21 7.90
CA ILE A 98 8.37 5.05 7.11
C ILE A 98 9.90 4.83 7.13
N TYR A 99 10.68 5.92 7.14
CA TYR A 99 12.14 5.87 7.13
C TYR A 99 12.76 5.29 8.41
N LYS A 100 11.96 5.16 9.49
CA LYS A 100 12.41 4.54 10.74
C LYS A 100 12.35 3.01 10.70
N TYR A 101 11.61 2.43 9.74
CA TYR A 101 11.28 1.00 9.74
C TYR A 101 11.59 0.30 8.42
N VAL A 102 11.81 1.05 7.34
CA VAL A 102 11.98 0.54 5.98
C VAL A 102 13.18 1.25 5.35
N THR A 103 14.01 0.52 4.61
CA THR A 103 15.17 1.11 3.93
C THR A 103 14.75 1.97 2.73
N HIS A 104 15.61 2.87 2.29
CA HIS A 104 15.36 3.68 1.09
C HIS A 104 15.06 2.83 -0.15
N ASP A 105 15.81 1.75 -0.36
CA ASP A 105 15.59 0.83 -1.49
C ASP A 105 14.23 0.14 -1.41
N GLN A 106 13.83 -0.31 -0.21
CA GLN A 106 12.53 -0.93 0.00
C GLN A 106 11.37 0.05 -0.23
N ILE A 107 11.53 1.32 0.15
CA ILE A 107 10.56 2.38 -0.14
C ILE A 107 10.46 2.59 -1.65
N GLY A 108 11.60 2.64 -2.35
CA GLY A 108 11.65 2.75 -3.81
C GLY A 108 10.93 1.60 -4.50
N ASN A 109 11.17 0.36 -4.06
CA ASN A 109 10.50 -0.83 -4.59
C ASN A 109 8.99 -0.78 -4.33
N LEU A 110 8.55 -0.32 -3.17
CA LEU A 110 7.13 -0.18 -2.85
C LEU A 110 6.44 0.87 -3.73
N GLN A 111 7.09 2.01 -3.95
CA GLN A 111 6.57 3.06 -4.85
C GLN A 111 6.52 2.58 -6.31
N ALA A 112 7.55 1.86 -6.76
CA ALA A 112 7.56 1.24 -8.08
C ALA A 112 6.41 0.23 -8.24
N PHE A 113 6.20 -0.62 -7.22
CA PHE A 113 5.07 -1.55 -7.18
C PHE A 113 3.71 -0.81 -7.29
N TYR A 114 3.50 0.27 -6.53
CA TYR A 114 2.27 1.06 -6.61
C TYR A 114 2.07 1.78 -7.95
N GLY A 115 3.16 2.19 -8.60
CA GLY A 115 3.09 2.74 -9.96
C GLY A 115 2.73 1.68 -11.00
N ASP A 116 3.36 0.51 -10.89
CA ASP A 116 3.17 -0.62 -11.80
C ASP A 116 1.77 -1.22 -11.70
N PHE A 117 1.22 -1.35 -10.49
CA PHE A 117 -0.09 -1.94 -10.21
C PHE A 117 -1.13 -0.86 -9.88
N SER A 118 -1.39 -0.02 -10.87
CA SER A 118 -2.36 1.09 -10.78
C SER A 118 -3.66 0.78 -11.53
N GLU A 119 -4.72 1.54 -11.23
CA GLU A 119 -5.98 1.48 -11.99
C GLU A 119 -5.77 1.73 -13.49
N HIS A 120 -4.81 2.59 -13.85
CA HIS A 120 -4.49 2.85 -15.25
C HIS A 120 -3.86 1.62 -15.92
N PHE A 121 -2.93 0.97 -15.22
CA PHE A 121 -2.33 -0.28 -15.70
C PHE A 121 -3.38 -1.38 -15.87
N GLU A 122 -4.26 -1.53 -14.88
CA GLU A 122 -5.41 -2.45 -14.94
C GLU A 122 -6.26 -2.18 -16.19
N GLN A 123 -6.67 -0.94 -16.42
CA GLN A 123 -7.49 -0.58 -17.58
C GLN A 123 -6.75 -0.88 -18.89
N PHE A 124 -5.48 -0.49 -19.00
CA PHE A 124 -4.66 -0.73 -20.17
C PHE A 124 -4.58 -2.23 -20.50
N VAL A 125 -4.26 -3.07 -19.51
CA VAL A 125 -4.11 -4.51 -19.74
C VAL A 125 -5.44 -5.13 -20.17
N ASN A 126 -6.52 -4.85 -19.45
CA ASN A 126 -7.81 -5.47 -19.78
C ASN A 126 -8.35 -5.01 -21.14
N GLN A 127 -8.21 -3.73 -21.49
CA GLN A 127 -8.57 -3.23 -22.82
C GLN A 127 -7.74 -3.91 -23.91
N ARG A 128 -6.43 -4.07 -23.67
CA ARG A 128 -5.54 -4.74 -24.62
C ARG A 128 -5.90 -6.22 -24.80
N ILE A 129 -6.22 -6.93 -23.72
CA ILE A 129 -6.70 -8.31 -23.79
C ILE A 129 -7.98 -8.40 -24.62
N VAL A 130 -8.94 -7.51 -24.38
CA VAL A 130 -10.21 -7.49 -25.13
C VAL A 130 -9.96 -7.26 -26.62
N GLN A 131 -9.11 -6.29 -26.97
CA GLN A 131 -8.76 -6.00 -28.36
C GLN A 131 -8.10 -7.20 -29.04
N LEU A 132 -7.04 -7.74 -28.43
CA LEU A 132 -6.28 -8.86 -29.00
C LEU A 132 -7.12 -10.14 -29.15
N ARG A 133 -8.11 -10.33 -28.28
CA ARG A 133 -9.09 -11.41 -28.39
C ARG A 133 -10.03 -11.22 -29.59
N GLN A 134 -10.50 -9.99 -29.84
CA GLN A 134 -11.38 -9.69 -30.97
C GLN A 134 -10.65 -9.86 -32.31
N ASP A 135 -9.40 -9.44 -32.38
CA ASP A 135 -8.58 -9.46 -33.59
C ASP A 135 -7.88 -10.82 -33.81
N PHE A 136 -8.04 -11.78 -32.89
CA PHE A 136 -7.40 -13.11 -32.89
C PHE A 136 -5.86 -13.08 -33.06
N VAL A 137 -5.19 -12.07 -32.49
CA VAL A 137 -3.74 -11.89 -32.65
C VAL A 137 -2.98 -12.64 -31.55
N GLN A 138 -2.86 -13.96 -31.71
CA GLN A 138 -2.26 -14.85 -30.71
C GLN A 138 -0.81 -14.47 -30.34
N LYS A 139 0.00 -14.05 -31.32
CA LYS A 139 1.40 -13.67 -31.09
C LYS A 139 1.52 -12.50 -30.10
N GLU A 140 0.75 -11.44 -30.33
CA GLU A 140 0.76 -10.25 -29.46
C GLU A 140 0.20 -10.57 -28.07
N MET A 141 -0.76 -11.50 -27.98
CA MET A 141 -1.28 -11.98 -26.70
C MET A 141 -0.21 -12.73 -25.90
N VAL A 142 0.62 -13.55 -26.56
CA VAL A 142 1.76 -14.24 -25.91
C VAL A 142 2.83 -13.23 -25.45
N GLU A 143 3.08 -12.16 -26.21
CA GLU A 143 4.00 -11.09 -25.81
C GLU A 143 3.48 -10.32 -24.58
N LEU A 144 2.18 -9.98 -24.58
CA LEU A 144 1.53 -9.38 -23.41
C LEU A 144 1.62 -10.30 -22.19
N LEU A 145 1.34 -11.59 -22.36
CA LEU A 145 1.44 -12.58 -21.28
C LEU A 145 2.83 -12.59 -20.65
N LYS A 146 3.90 -12.67 -21.46
CA LYS A 146 5.28 -12.65 -20.97
C LYS A 146 5.58 -11.38 -20.19
N TYR A 147 5.12 -10.24 -20.69
CA TYR A 147 5.28 -8.97 -20.00
C TYR A 147 4.58 -8.95 -18.63
N LEU A 148 3.37 -9.52 -18.51
CA LEU A 148 2.65 -9.64 -17.24
C LEU A 148 3.36 -10.61 -16.28
N GLU A 149 3.80 -11.78 -16.75
CA GLU A 149 4.55 -12.76 -15.96
C GLU A 149 5.86 -12.14 -15.41
N ASP A 150 6.59 -11.40 -16.24
CA ASP A 150 7.82 -10.71 -15.82
C ASP A 150 7.57 -9.62 -14.79
N LYS A 151 6.48 -8.84 -14.93
CA LYS A 151 6.10 -7.83 -13.94
C LYS A 151 5.72 -8.46 -12.60
N LEU A 152 4.88 -9.50 -12.62
CA LEU A 152 4.47 -10.20 -11.40
C LEU A 152 5.65 -10.89 -10.71
N LYS A 153 6.60 -11.43 -11.47
CA LYS A 153 7.82 -12.03 -10.92
C LYS A 153 8.72 -11.02 -10.21
N LYS A 154 8.79 -9.79 -10.70
CA LYS A 154 9.54 -8.69 -10.04
C LYS A 154 8.82 -8.16 -8.79
N ALA A 155 7.50 -8.31 -8.74
CA ALA A 155 6.67 -7.86 -7.62
C ALA A 155 6.65 -8.84 -6.43
N ARG A 156 7.11 -10.07 -6.65
CA ARG A 156 7.24 -11.12 -5.64
C ARG A 156 8.56 -11.00 -4.87
#